data_AF-A0A2H5XC82-F1
#
_entry.id   AF-A0A2H5XC82-F1
#
_cell.length_a   1.000
_cell.length_b   1.000
_cell.length_c   1.000
_cell.angle_alpha   90.00
_cell.angle_beta   90.00
_cell.angle_gamma   90.00
#
_symmetry.space_group_name_H-M   'P 1'
#
loop_
_entity.id
_entity.type
_entity.pdbx_description
1 polymer ?
#
loop_
_entity_poly.entity_id
_entity_poly.type
_entity_poly.pdbx_seq_one_letter_code
_entity_poly.pdbx_strand_id
1 'polypeptide(L)'
;MAMKWQKEPKPLWLRTGIGPGTIVMLVLLAFVLWQRWHQTRPVAPLPSSTQKAHSLAPLPREPKWLLERADELGLTDEQWEKLRALQRSYEQRTAALHQRLDKVSKDFQRFMDEAQRKRRAMTVQEIQQRAADLSSLSRLMAQERKAVWEQALMVLTEKQRKRIDESSTPLE
;
A
#
# COMPACT_ATOMS: atom_id res chain seq x y z
N MET A 1 -42.31 23.79 64.32
CA MET A 1 -41.97 22.68 63.41
C MET A 1 -40.65 23.01 62.74
N ALA A 2 -39.55 22.36 63.13
CA ALA A 2 -38.20 22.65 62.62
C ALA A 2 -37.80 21.60 61.56
N MET A 3 -37.56 22.06 60.34
CA MET A 3 -37.17 21.24 59.19
C MET A 3 -35.67 20.92 59.27
N LYS A 4 -35.32 19.67 59.60
CA LYS A 4 -33.93 19.19 59.61
C LYS A 4 -33.45 18.96 58.18
N TRP A 5 -32.52 19.79 57.72
CA TRP A 5 -31.81 19.60 56.46
C TRP A 5 -30.88 18.38 56.55
N GLN A 6 -31.18 17.39 55.71
CA GLN A 6 -30.43 16.14 55.58
C GLN A 6 -29.23 16.39 54.67
N LYS A 7 -28.01 16.35 55.22
CA LYS A 7 -26.76 16.50 54.46
C LYS A 7 -26.55 15.28 53.57
N GLU A 8 -26.48 15.48 52.26
CA GLU A 8 -26.18 14.41 51.32
C GLU A 8 -24.75 13.88 51.50
N PRO A 9 -24.54 12.54 51.46
CA PRO A 9 -23.22 11.94 51.52
C PRO A 9 -22.48 12.18 50.20
N LYS A 10 -21.33 12.86 50.28
CA LYS A 10 -20.41 13.00 49.14
C LYS A 10 -19.90 11.61 48.72
N PRO A 11 -19.95 11.24 47.44
CA PRO A 11 -19.64 9.89 47.03
C PRO A 11 -18.13 9.63 47.07
N LEU A 12 -17.76 8.49 47.65
CA LEU A 12 -16.42 8.08 48.10
C LEU A 12 -15.41 7.71 46.99
N TRP A 13 -15.79 7.78 45.72
CA TRP A 13 -14.98 7.31 44.58
C TRP A 13 -13.91 8.31 44.08
N LEU A 14 -13.69 9.43 44.77
CA LEU A 14 -12.62 10.41 44.44
C LEU A 14 -11.29 10.16 45.15
N ARG A 15 -11.13 9.05 45.90
CA ARG A 15 -9.94 8.80 46.74
C ARG A 15 -8.94 7.79 46.16
N THR A 16 -9.25 7.14 45.04
CA THR A 16 -8.26 6.36 44.29
C THR A 16 -7.57 7.30 43.30
N GLY A 17 -6.30 7.63 43.57
CA GLY A 17 -5.43 8.47 42.72
C GLY A 17 -5.07 7.85 41.37
N ILE A 18 -6.07 7.32 40.66
CA ILE A 18 -5.98 6.78 39.30
C ILE A 18 -6.04 7.99 38.37
N GLY A 19 -4.91 8.68 38.23
CA GLY A 19 -4.78 9.76 37.27
C GLY A 19 -5.08 9.25 35.84
N PRO A 20 -5.57 10.11 34.93
CA PRO A 20 -5.96 9.72 33.57
C PRO A 20 -4.85 8.96 32.81
N GLY A 21 -3.58 9.17 33.16
CA GLY A 21 -2.45 8.44 32.58
C GLY A 21 -2.46 6.93 32.84
N THR A 22 -3.04 6.46 33.95
CA THR A 22 -3.12 5.01 34.25
C THR A 22 -4.15 4.31 33.37
N ILE A 23 -5.26 4.98 33.04
CA ILE A 23 -6.25 4.45 32.08
C ILE A 23 -5.62 4.32 30.69
N VAL A 24 -4.89 5.34 30.24
CA VAL A 24 -4.18 5.30 28.95
C VAL A 24 -3.14 4.17 28.93
N MET A 25 -2.39 4.00 30.02
CA MET A 25 -1.37 2.95 30.11
C MET A 25 -1.99 1.54 30.09
N LEU A 26 -3.13 1.33 30.77
CA LEU A 26 -3.86 0.06 30.72
C LEU A 26 -4.43 -0.25 29.34
N VAL A 27 -4.93 0.76 28.61
CA VAL A 27 -5.43 0.59 27.24
C VAL A 27 -4.29 0.23 26.28
N LEU A 28 -3.14 0.89 26.39
CA LEU A 28 -1.95 0.56 25.58
C LEU A 28 -1.42 -0.84 25.89
N LEU A 29 -1.37 -1.22 27.18
CA LEU A 29 -0.93 -2.55 27.59
C LEU A 29 -1.88 -3.64 27.05
N ALA A 30 -3.19 -3.42 27.14
CA ALA A 30 -4.20 -4.32 26.58
C ALA A 30 -4.08 -4.44 25.06
N PHE A 31 -3.79 -3.33 24.36
CA PHE A 31 -3.59 -3.33 22.91
C PHE A 31 -2.36 -4.13 22.49
N VAL A 32 -1.22 -3.95 23.17
CA VAL A 32 0.02 -4.72 22.90
C VAL A 32 -0.19 -6.21 23.19
N LEU A 33 -0.86 -6.54 24.30
CA LEU A 33 -1.19 -7.93 24.65
C LEU A 33 -2.12 -8.56 23.62
N TRP A 34 -3.13 -7.84 23.16
CA TRP A 34 -4.05 -8.29 22.11
C TRP A 34 -3.34 -8.51 20.78
N GLN A 35 -2.46 -7.58 20.37
CA GLN A 35 -1.66 -7.70 19.15
C GLN A 35 -0.71 -8.91 19.22
N ARG A 36 -0.07 -9.14 20.37
CA ARG A 36 0.84 -10.28 20.59
C ARG A 36 0.07 -11.60 20.60
N TRP A 37 -1.11 -11.64 21.21
CA TRP A 37 -1.97 -12.84 21.22
C TRP A 37 -2.50 -13.20 19.83
N HIS A 38 -2.76 -12.21 18.98
CA HIS A 38 -3.08 -12.46 17.56
C HIS A 38 -1.88 -12.96 16.74
N GLN A 39 -0.65 -12.62 17.10
CA GLN A 39 0.55 -13.14 16.43
C GLN A 39 0.92 -14.57 16.86
N THR A 40 0.57 -14.98 18.08
CA THR A 40 0.93 -16.31 18.62
C THR A 40 -0.17 -17.35 18.50
N ARG A 41 -1.20 -17.16 17.66
CA ARG A 41 -2.12 -18.27 17.38
C ARG A 41 -1.35 -19.34 16.60
N PRO A 42 -1.16 -20.56 17.14
CA PRO A 42 -0.66 -21.67 16.34
C PRO A 42 -1.72 -21.91 15.26
N VAL A 43 -1.40 -21.51 14.05
CA VAL A 43 -2.19 -21.84 12.86
C VAL A 43 -2.12 -23.36 12.77
N ALA A 44 -3.24 -24.05 13.03
CA ALA A 44 -3.37 -25.46 12.70
C ALA A 44 -2.89 -25.63 11.25
N PRO A 45 -2.05 -26.62 10.92
CA PRO A 45 -1.53 -26.77 9.57
C PRO A 45 -2.71 -26.94 8.62
N LEU A 46 -3.05 -25.86 7.90
CA LEU A 46 -3.96 -25.96 6.77
C LEU A 46 -3.28 -26.92 5.77
N PRO A 47 -4.04 -27.77 5.07
CA PRO A 47 -3.47 -28.55 3.97
C PRO A 47 -2.72 -27.57 3.08
N SER A 48 -1.45 -27.86 2.82
CA SER A 48 -0.54 -27.09 1.99
C SER A 48 -1.12 -26.95 0.58
N SER A 49 -2.12 -26.09 0.40
CA SER A 49 -2.40 -25.50 -0.88
C SER A 49 -1.11 -24.81 -1.23
N THR A 50 -0.46 -25.31 -2.27
CA THR A 50 0.70 -24.72 -2.90
C THR A 50 0.28 -23.40 -3.55
N GLN A 51 -0.26 -22.46 -2.77
CA GLN A 51 -0.15 -21.05 -3.06
C GLN A 51 1.34 -20.77 -2.94
N LYS A 52 2.06 -21.01 -4.03
CA LYS A 52 3.27 -20.25 -4.38
C LYS A 52 2.95 -18.83 -3.98
N ALA A 53 3.50 -18.38 -2.86
CA ALA A 53 3.70 -16.98 -2.60
C ALA A 53 4.35 -16.50 -3.90
N HIS A 54 3.58 -15.82 -4.74
CA HIS A 54 4.15 -15.18 -5.90
C HIS A 54 5.11 -14.21 -5.26
N SER A 55 6.41 -14.57 -5.26
CA SER A 55 7.47 -13.61 -5.02
C SER A 55 7.10 -12.47 -5.94
N LEU A 56 6.71 -11.35 -5.34
CA LEU A 56 6.31 -10.16 -6.07
C LEU A 56 7.55 -9.78 -6.86
N ALA A 57 7.63 -10.25 -8.11
CA ALA A 57 8.72 -9.91 -8.98
C ALA A 57 8.82 -8.38 -8.95
N PRO A 58 10.02 -7.82 -8.73
CA PRO A 58 10.17 -6.39 -8.59
C PRO A 58 9.48 -5.73 -9.80
N LEU A 59 8.59 -4.78 -9.51
CA LEU A 59 7.84 -4.09 -10.56
C LEU A 59 8.86 -3.52 -11.56
N PRO A 60 8.65 -3.71 -12.88
CA PRO A 60 9.55 -3.15 -13.89
C PRO A 60 9.69 -1.65 -13.66
N ARG A 61 10.90 -1.12 -13.89
CA ARG A 61 11.18 0.32 -13.75
C ARG A 61 10.55 1.08 -14.91
N GLU A 62 10.28 2.37 -14.71
CA GLU A 62 9.72 3.23 -15.77
C GLU A 62 10.84 3.78 -16.67
N PRO A 63 10.58 4.07 -17.96
CA PRO A 63 11.61 4.63 -18.86
C PRO A 63 12.22 5.94 -18.35
N LYS A 64 11.44 6.75 -17.61
CA LYS A 64 11.92 7.95 -16.92
C LYS A 64 13.14 7.69 -16.05
N TRP A 65 13.24 6.53 -15.40
CA TRP A 65 14.38 6.14 -14.58
C TRP A 65 15.69 6.08 -15.37
N LEU A 66 15.64 5.66 -16.65
CA LEU A 66 16.80 5.66 -17.55
C LEU A 66 17.21 7.08 -17.94
N LEU A 67 16.22 7.95 -18.19
CA LEU A 67 16.45 9.36 -18.54
C LEU A 67 17.08 10.13 -17.37
N GLU A 68 16.67 9.84 -16.13
CA GLU A 68 17.24 10.43 -14.91
C GLU A 68 18.69 10.02 -14.66
N ARG A 69 19.12 8.88 -15.23
CA ARG A 69 20.48 8.33 -15.13
C ARG A 69 21.24 8.39 -16.45
N ALA A 70 20.88 9.32 -17.33
CA ALA A 70 21.47 9.41 -18.66
C ALA A 70 23.00 9.49 -18.62
N ASP A 71 23.53 10.34 -17.72
CA ASP A 71 24.97 10.55 -17.56
C ASP A 71 25.67 9.31 -16.97
N GLU A 72 25.08 8.68 -15.95
CA GLU A 72 25.61 7.46 -15.31
C GLU A 72 25.70 6.29 -16.30
N LEU A 73 24.69 6.16 -17.15
CA LEU A 73 24.61 5.12 -18.17
C LEU A 73 25.41 5.47 -19.44
N GLY A 74 25.88 6.71 -19.57
CA GLY A 74 26.55 7.22 -20.76
C GLY A 74 25.66 7.07 -21.99
N LEU A 75 24.40 7.52 -21.90
CA LEU A 75 23.47 7.51 -23.01
C LEU A 75 23.94 8.49 -24.10
N THR A 76 23.85 8.08 -25.36
CA THR A 76 24.06 9.01 -26.48
C THR A 76 22.84 9.89 -26.69
N ASP A 77 22.99 11.04 -27.35
CA ASP A 77 21.86 11.94 -27.67
C ASP A 77 20.75 11.21 -28.45
N GLU A 78 21.12 10.31 -29.36
CA GLU A 78 20.17 9.50 -30.13
C GLU A 78 19.39 8.52 -29.23
N GLN A 79 20.07 7.85 -28.30
CA GLN A 79 19.41 6.98 -27.32
C GLN A 79 18.48 7.77 -26.40
N TRP A 80 18.93 8.94 -25.97
CA TRP A 80 18.16 9.84 -25.11
C TRP A 80 16.86 10.29 -25.77
N GLU A 81 16.92 10.77 -27.02
CA GLU A 81 15.73 11.17 -27.78
C GLU A 81 14.77 9.99 -28.02
N LYS A 82 15.29 8.80 -28.34
CA LYS A 82 14.46 7.59 -28.49
C LYS A 82 13.75 7.22 -27.19
N LEU A 83 14.46 7.23 -26.05
CA LEU A 83 13.89 6.94 -24.73
C LEU A 83 12.86 8.00 -24.32
N ARG A 84 13.11 9.27 -24.64
CA ARG A 84 12.16 10.37 -24.40
C ARG A 84 10.88 10.21 -25.21
N ALA A 85 10.99 9.80 -26.47
CA ALA A 85 9.83 9.50 -27.31
C ALA A 85 9.01 8.33 -26.74
N LEU A 86 9.69 7.26 -26.29
CA LEU A 86 9.04 6.12 -25.62
C LEU A 86 8.32 6.55 -24.34
N GLN A 87 8.95 7.38 -23.50
CA GLN A 87 8.34 7.91 -22.28
C GLN A 87 7.08 8.73 -22.58
N ARG A 88 7.14 9.64 -23.56
CA ARG A 88 5.96 10.44 -23.96
C ARG A 88 4.82 9.57 -24.47
N SER A 89 5.12 8.57 -25.31
CA SER A 89 4.13 7.62 -25.81
C SER A 89 3.50 6.80 -24.68
N TYR A 90 4.30 6.36 -23.71
CA TYR A 90 3.82 5.67 -22.52
C TYR A 90 2.88 6.55 -21.69
N GLU A 91 3.27 7.79 -21.40
CA GLU A 91 2.45 8.75 -20.65
C GLU A 91 1.11 9.00 -21.35
N GLN A 92 1.11 9.17 -22.68
CA GLN A 92 -0.11 9.36 -23.46
C GLN A 92 -1.03 8.14 -23.40
N ARG A 93 -0.50 6.92 -23.59
CA ARG A 93 -1.28 5.67 -23.56
C ARG A 93 -1.83 5.37 -22.16
N THR A 94 -1.05 5.67 -21.12
CA THR A 94 -1.43 5.36 -19.74
C THR A 94 -2.20 6.48 -19.04
N ALA A 95 -2.29 7.68 -19.61
CA ALA A 95 -3.04 8.80 -19.01
C ALA A 95 -4.48 8.42 -18.63
N ALA A 96 -5.21 7.77 -19.54
CA ALA A 96 -6.57 7.31 -19.28
C ALA A 96 -6.63 6.19 -18.21
N LEU A 97 -5.64 5.30 -18.19
CA LEU A 97 -5.54 4.25 -17.17
C LEU A 97 -5.27 4.84 -15.77
N HIS A 98 -4.37 5.83 -15.67
CA HIS A 98 -4.12 6.55 -14.43
C HIS A 98 -5.38 7.25 -13.91
N GLN A 99 -6.12 7.95 -14.76
CA GLN A 99 -7.37 8.60 -14.37
C GLN A 99 -8.41 7.59 -13.87
N ARG A 100 -8.54 6.43 -14.54
CA ARG A 100 -9.44 5.36 -14.11
C ARG A 100 -9.00 4.74 -12.79
N LEU A 101 -7.69 4.51 -12.62
CA LEU A 101 -7.12 3.93 -11.41
C LEU A 101 -7.34 4.86 -10.21
N ASP A 102 -7.07 6.16 -10.36
CA ASP A 102 -7.31 7.18 -9.33
C ASP A 102 -8.79 7.25 -8.96
N LYS A 103 -9.70 7.25 -9.95
CA LYS A 103 -11.14 7.22 -9.71
C LYS A 103 -11.57 5.96 -8.93
N VAL A 104 -11.17 4.77 -9.39
CA VAL A 104 -11.53 3.50 -8.74
C VAL A 104 -10.94 3.41 -7.33
N SER A 105 -9.72 3.90 -7.13
CA SER A 105 -9.08 3.98 -5.83
C SER A 105 -9.85 4.89 -4.87
N LYS A 106 -10.24 6.10 -5.32
CA LYS A 106 -11.08 7.02 -4.55
C LYS A 106 -12.46 6.43 -4.26
N ASP A 107 -13.08 5.73 -5.22
CA ASP A 107 -14.38 5.07 -5.04
C ASP A 107 -14.30 3.94 -4.01
N PHE A 108 -13.21 3.17 -4.04
CA PHE A 108 -12.93 2.13 -3.05
C PHE A 108 -12.71 2.73 -1.66
N GLN A 109 -11.90 3.79 -1.54
CA GLN A 109 -11.67 4.46 -0.26
C GLN A 109 -12.98 5.03 0.32
N ARG A 110 -13.78 5.71 -0.51
CA ARG A 110 -15.09 6.24 -0.09
C ARG A 110 -16.02 5.13 0.39
N PHE A 111 -16.05 3.99 -0.29
CA PHE A 111 -16.81 2.83 0.14
C PHE A 111 -16.39 2.31 1.52
N MET A 112 -15.07 2.21 1.76
CA MET A 112 -14.53 1.79 3.06
C MET A 112 -14.88 2.78 4.18
N ASP A 113 -14.70 4.09 3.91
CA ASP A 113 -15.02 5.16 4.87
C ASP A 113 -16.51 5.19 5.21
N GLU A 114 -17.39 5.03 4.22
CA GLU A 114 -18.84 5.00 4.43
C GLU A 114 -19.29 3.81 5.26
N ALA A 115 -18.73 2.62 5.00
CA ALA A 115 -19.05 1.44 5.77
C ALA A 115 -18.61 1.57 7.23
N GLN A 116 -17.43 2.15 7.46
CA GLN A 116 -16.95 2.45 8.81
C GLN A 116 -17.85 3.46 9.52
N ARG A 117 -18.24 4.56 8.86
CA ARG A 117 -19.10 5.61 9.43
C ARG A 117 -20.51 5.10 9.75
N LYS A 118 -21.11 4.31 8.85
CA LYS A 118 -22.48 3.77 9.00
C LYS A 118 -22.52 2.51 9.89
N ARG A 119 -21.38 2.04 10.41
CA ARG A 119 -21.22 0.75 11.12
C ARG A 119 -21.88 -0.41 10.36
N ARG A 120 -21.90 -0.33 9.03
CA ARG A 120 -22.49 -1.36 8.18
C ARG A 120 -21.49 -2.50 8.09
N ALA A 121 -21.95 -3.72 8.37
CA ALA A 121 -21.17 -4.91 8.07
C ALA A 121 -20.97 -5.01 6.56
N MET A 122 -19.73 -4.86 6.09
CA MET A 122 -19.36 -5.16 4.71
C MET A 122 -19.22 -6.66 4.56
N THR A 123 -19.85 -7.21 3.52
CA THR A 123 -19.62 -8.60 3.17
C THR A 123 -18.25 -8.74 2.53
N VAL A 124 -17.59 -9.88 2.77
CA VAL A 124 -16.30 -10.19 2.12
C VAL A 124 -16.45 -10.17 0.59
N GLN A 125 -17.60 -10.57 0.06
CA GLN A 125 -17.90 -10.56 -1.36
C GLN A 125 -17.94 -9.14 -1.96
N GLU A 126 -18.55 -8.16 -1.28
CA GLU A 126 -18.56 -6.76 -1.74
C GLU A 126 -17.14 -6.17 -1.80
N ILE A 127 -16.30 -6.48 -0.80
CA ILE A 127 -14.90 -6.03 -0.76
C ILE A 127 -14.12 -6.67 -1.91
N GLN A 128 -14.26 -7.99 -2.10
CA GLN A 128 -13.59 -8.72 -3.19
C GLN A 128 -13.98 -8.18 -4.56
N GLN A 129 -15.26 -7.89 -4.78
CA GLN A 129 -15.73 -7.36 -6.06
C GLN A 129 -15.09 -6.01 -6.39
N ARG A 130 -15.05 -5.08 -5.42
CA ARG A 130 -14.42 -3.77 -5.66
C ARG A 130 -12.90 -3.84 -5.75
N ALA A 131 -12.27 -4.77 -5.01
CA ALA A 131 -10.85 -5.02 -5.11
C ALA A 131 -10.47 -5.64 -6.47
N ALA A 132 -11.37 -6.41 -7.10
CA ALA A 132 -11.13 -7.02 -8.40
C ALA A 132 -10.89 -5.95 -9.49
N ASP A 133 -11.72 -4.90 -9.52
CA ASP A 133 -11.58 -3.80 -10.47
C ASP A 133 -10.23 -3.09 -10.33
N LEU A 134 -9.86 -2.76 -9.09
CA LEU A 134 -8.56 -2.13 -8.79
C LEU A 134 -7.38 -3.03 -9.19
N SER A 135 -7.48 -4.32 -8.90
CA SER A 135 -6.45 -5.30 -9.25
C SER A 135 -6.30 -5.46 -10.76
N SER A 136 -7.40 -5.40 -11.51
CA SER A 136 -7.41 -5.51 -12.97
C SER A 136 -6.69 -4.32 -13.62
N LEU A 137 -6.99 -3.09 -13.17
CA LEU A 137 -6.32 -1.88 -13.65
C LEU A 137 -4.83 -1.85 -13.29
N SER A 138 -4.48 -2.30 -12.09
CA SER A 138 -3.09 -2.39 -11.65
C SER A 138 -2.30 -3.38 -12.52
N ARG A 139 -2.90 -4.52 -12.91
CA ARG A 139 -2.27 -5.49 -13.82
C ARG A 139 -2.06 -4.89 -15.21
N LEU A 140 -3.06 -4.20 -15.76
CA LEU A 140 -2.93 -3.53 -17.07
C LEU A 140 -1.80 -2.48 -17.04
N MET A 141 -1.73 -1.66 -15.99
CA MET A 141 -0.64 -0.70 -15.79
C MET A 141 0.73 -1.38 -15.73
N ALA A 142 0.85 -2.48 -14.98
CA ALA A 142 2.09 -3.23 -14.89
C ALA A 142 2.50 -3.86 -16.23
N GLN A 143 1.54 -4.33 -17.02
CA GLN A 143 1.78 -4.87 -18.37
C GLN A 143 2.29 -3.78 -19.33
N GLU A 144 1.65 -2.61 -19.35
CA GLU A 144 2.10 -1.47 -20.18
C GLU A 144 3.50 -1.02 -19.77
N ARG A 145 3.76 -0.96 -18.45
CA ARG A 145 5.10 -0.61 -17.94
C ARG A 145 6.14 -1.63 -18.36
N LYS A 146 5.83 -2.93 -18.26
CA LYS A 146 6.71 -4.01 -18.70
C LYS A 146 7.03 -3.90 -20.20
N ALA A 147 6.01 -3.72 -21.03
CA ALA A 147 6.18 -3.64 -22.47
C ALA A 147 7.06 -2.45 -22.88
N VAL A 148 6.86 -1.27 -22.28
CA VAL A 148 7.71 -0.11 -22.60
C VAL A 148 9.12 -0.25 -22.03
N TRP A 149 9.28 -0.92 -20.88
CA TRP A 149 10.60 -1.22 -20.32
C TRP A 149 11.40 -2.14 -21.26
N GLU A 150 10.77 -3.18 -21.79
CA GLU A 150 11.39 -4.07 -22.78
C GLU A 150 11.83 -3.31 -24.05
N GLN A 151 10.99 -2.39 -24.55
CA GLN A 151 11.35 -1.53 -25.68
C GLN A 151 12.52 -0.59 -25.34
N ALA A 152 12.54 -0.03 -24.13
CA ALA A 152 13.63 0.81 -23.68
C ALA A 152 14.95 0.04 -23.61
N LEU A 153 14.94 -1.21 -23.12
CA LEU A 153 16.12 -2.07 -23.09
C LEU A 153 16.69 -2.39 -24.49
N MET A 154 15.85 -2.40 -25.54
CA MET A 154 16.30 -2.59 -26.92
C MET A 154 17.05 -1.36 -27.48
N VAL A 155 16.80 -0.16 -26.94
CA VAL A 155 17.53 1.07 -27.32
C VAL A 155 18.95 1.08 -26.72
N LEU A 156 19.14 0.38 -25.61
CA LEU A 156 20.41 0.33 -24.89
C LEU A 156 21.39 -0.68 -25.51
N THR A 157 22.67 -0.40 -25.34
CA THR A 157 23.74 -1.35 -25.64
C THR A 157 23.81 -2.45 -24.58
N GLU A 158 24.43 -3.58 -24.92
CA GLU A 158 24.63 -4.69 -23.99
C GLU A 158 25.40 -4.26 -22.74
N LYS A 159 26.41 -3.39 -22.90
CA LYS A 159 27.19 -2.86 -21.77
C LYS A 159 26.32 -2.01 -20.83
N GLN A 160 25.42 -1.20 -21.37
CA GLN A 160 24.49 -0.40 -20.59
C GLN A 160 23.47 -1.29 -19.85
N ARG A 161 22.94 -2.34 -20.50
CA ARG A 161 22.03 -3.31 -19.86
C ARG A 161 22.69 -4.01 -18.66
N LYS A 162 23.94 -4.47 -18.80
CA LYS A 162 24.69 -5.09 -17.69
C LYS A 162 24.85 -4.16 -16.49
N ARG A 163 25.14 -2.87 -16.73
CA ARG A 163 25.21 -1.86 -15.65
C ARG A 163 23.88 -1.69 -14.92
N ILE A 164 22.76 -1.78 -15.64
CA ILE A 164 21.43 -1.70 -15.04
C ILE A 164 21.19 -2.92 -14.15
N ASP A 165 21.51 -4.13 -14.63
CA ASP A 165 21.36 -5.36 -13.86
C ASP A 165 22.23 -5.35 -12.59
N GLU A 166 23.50 -4.91 -12.70
CA GLU A 166 24.40 -4.71 -11.56
C GLU A 166 23.83 -3.71 -10.55
N SER A 167 23.27 -2.58 -11.01
CA SER A 167 22.62 -1.59 -10.14
C SER A 167 21.30 -2.05 -9.51
N SER A 168 20.76 -3.18 -9.97
CA SER A 168 19.49 -3.73 -9.50
C SER A 168 19.66 -4.77 -8.39
N THR A 169 20.86 -5.29 -8.19
CA THR A 169 21.20 -6.19 -7.09
C THR A 169 21.28 -5.37 -5.80
N PRO A 170 20.36 -5.53 -4.83
CA PRO A 170 20.53 -4.88 -3.53
C PRO A 170 21.83 -5.39 -2.90
N LEU A 171 22.69 -4.46 -2.46
CA LEU A 171 23.84 -4.81 -1.63
C LEU A 171 23.30 -5.40 -0.33
N GLU A 172 23.60 -6.68 -0.08
CA GLU A 172 23.26 -7.37 1.18
C GLU A 172 23.99 -6.77 2.39
#